data_AF-A0A7S3E6B6-F1
#
_entry.id   AF-A0A7S3E6B6-F1
#
_cell.length_a   1.000
_cell.length_b   1.000
_cell.length_c   1.000
_cell.angle_alpha   90.00
_cell.angle_beta   90.00
_cell.angle_gamma   90.00
#
_symmetry.space_group_name_H-M   'P 1'
#
loop_
_entity.id
_entity.type
_entity.pdbx_description
1 polymer ?
#
loop_
_entity_poly.entity_id
_entity_poly.type
_entity_poly.pdbx_seq_one_letter_code
_entity_poly.pdbx_strand_id
1 'polypeptide(L)'
;FGKDPLYFSMYSACASAFLKHGDTLSGLLLVLSFQLLNRVNETLSISLKNMQVVEDMLVVTIPRSKCDQAGLRSKVAHLAANPFDPALCSHTLLALYLMKGRQPRSTSALFDGEMESNRKCFTKLLSRHVSEMIVSGEAERSAKDVGTHSIRKGGVSWAANGTTAGPSYYAISLRANWNLGVQQRYVGLEGAQDMYLGRILAGLPRTDSARSEDFMALPPHWHEDDLEVVDGIIDSIYETSVRKNMNSLVLRRITASLVHHMPALVALNGSKYNLPLSPEEKAALPTPITGGSSDFLKATGI
;
A
#
# COMPACT_ATOMS: atom_id res chain seq x y z
N PHE A 1 1.49 11.85 -27.51
CA PHE A 1 1.95 10.78 -26.59
C PHE A 1 1.63 11.21 -25.16
N GLY A 2 1.09 10.30 -24.34
CA GLY A 2 0.66 10.64 -22.97
C GLY A 2 1.82 10.68 -21.97
N LYS A 3 1.51 11.00 -20.71
CA LYS A 3 2.47 11.04 -19.58
C LYS A 3 3.38 9.80 -19.50
N ASP A 4 4.63 9.99 -19.10
CA ASP A 4 5.63 8.93 -18.92
C ASP A 4 5.37 8.07 -17.67
N PRO A 5 5.92 6.84 -17.58
CA PRO A 5 5.91 6.06 -16.35
C PRO A 5 6.67 6.76 -15.22
N LEU A 6 6.12 6.71 -14.00
CA LEU A 6 6.86 7.05 -12.78
C LEU A 6 7.69 5.82 -12.40
N TYR A 7 8.97 5.80 -12.77
CA TYR A 7 9.83 4.66 -12.49
C TYR A 7 9.99 4.41 -10.99
N PHE A 8 10.35 3.16 -10.65
CA PHE A 8 10.36 2.70 -9.26
C PHE A 8 11.25 3.54 -8.34
N SER A 9 12.43 3.98 -8.82
CA SER A 9 13.33 4.88 -8.08
C SER A 9 12.65 6.22 -7.76
N MET A 10 12.03 6.87 -8.74
CA MET A 10 11.30 8.13 -8.57
C MET A 10 10.06 7.94 -7.68
N TYR A 11 9.35 6.81 -7.82
CA TYR A 11 8.23 6.44 -6.98
C TYR A 11 8.63 6.31 -5.51
N SER A 12 9.71 5.57 -5.23
CA SER A 12 10.26 5.40 -3.87
C SER A 12 10.72 6.74 -3.30
N ALA A 13 11.45 7.54 -4.08
CA ALA A 13 11.88 8.88 -3.65
C ALA A 13 10.69 9.80 -3.32
N CYS A 14 9.62 9.82 -4.13
CA CYS A 14 8.40 10.56 -3.83
C CYS A 14 7.71 10.05 -2.55
N ALA A 15 7.63 8.74 -2.36
CA ALA A 15 7.02 8.15 -1.17
C ALA A 15 7.80 8.52 0.10
N SER A 16 9.12 8.43 0.05
CA SER A 16 10.03 8.85 1.11
C SER A 16 9.93 10.34 1.41
N ALA A 17 9.79 11.19 0.39
CA ALA A 17 9.58 12.62 0.56
C ALA A 17 8.26 12.91 1.30
N PHE A 18 7.14 12.29 0.90
CA PHE A 18 5.86 12.44 1.58
C PHE A 18 5.93 12.00 3.05
N LEU A 19 6.54 10.85 3.31
CA LEU A 19 6.75 10.35 4.67
C LEU A 19 7.66 11.30 5.48
N LYS A 20 8.74 11.82 4.89
CA LYS A 20 9.62 12.80 5.55
C LYS A 20 8.89 14.11 5.88
N HIS A 21 7.95 14.55 5.05
CA HIS A 21 7.17 15.75 5.31
C HIS A 21 5.99 15.53 6.26
N GLY A 22 5.63 14.28 6.57
CA GLY A 22 4.47 13.98 7.39
C GLY A 22 3.14 14.00 6.63
N ASP A 23 3.18 14.01 5.29
CA ASP A 23 1.99 13.99 4.43
C ASP A 23 1.53 12.55 4.18
N THR A 24 0.83 12.01 5.18
CA THR A 24 0.35 10.62 5.17
C THR A 24 -0.71 10.37 4.09
N LEU A 25 -1.52 11.37 3.74
CA LEU A 25 -2.52 11.26 2.69
C LEU A 25 -1.86 11.06 1.32
N SER A 26 -0.93 11.96 0.96
CA SER A 26 -0.27 11.88 -0.35
C SER A 26 0.63 10.64 -0.45
N GLY A 27 1.33 10.29 0.64
CA GLY A 27 2.13 9.06 0.71
C GLY A 27 1.28 7.81 0.51
N LEU A 28 0.20 7.66 1.28
CA LEU A 28 -0.71 6.52 1.15
C LEU A 28 -1.36 6.48 -0.24
N LEU A 29 -1.82 7.62 -0.76
CA LEU A 29 -2.46 7.70 -2.06
C LEU A 29 -1.49 7.30 -3.19
N LEU A 30 -0.24 7.73 -3.13
CA LEU A 30 0.81 7.34 -4.08
C LEU A 30 1.05 5.82 -4.02
N VAL A 31 1.32 5.29 -2.83
CA VAL A 31 1.67 3.88 -2.63
C VAL A 31 0.53 2.95 -2.99
N LEU A 32 -0.70 3.23 -2.55
CA LEU A 32 -1.86 2.43 -2.94
C LEU A 32 -2.14 2.52 -4.44
N SER A 33 -2.00 3.69 -5.06
CA SER A 33 -2.21 3.82 -6.51
C SER A 33 -1.18 3.02 -7.31
N PHE A 34 0.07 2.97 -6.85
CA PHE A 34 1.13 2.17 -7.45
C PHE A 34 0.90 0.67 -7.23
N GLN A 35 0.67 0.23 -5.98
CA GLN A 35 0.56 -1.19 -5.62
C GLN A 35 -0.72 -1.85 -6.10
N LEU A 36 -1.82 -1.10 -6.13
CA LEU A 36 -3.08 -1.59 -6.68
C LEU A 36 -3.10 -1.47 -8.21
N LEU A 37 -2.17 -0.75 -8.87
CA LEU A 37 -2.27 -0.37 -10.28
C LEU A 37 -3.58 0.40 -10.61
N ASN A 38 -4.01 1.22 -9.66
CA ASN A 38 -5.23 2.02 -9.77
C ASN A 38 -4.98 3.37 -10.43
N ARG A 39 -6.03 3.96 -10.99
CA ARG A 39 -6.07 5.42 -11.16
C ARG A 39 -6.27 6.08 -9.80
N VAL A 40 -5.76 7.29 -9.63
CA VAL A 40 -5.91 8.06 -8.37
C VAL A 40 -7.38 8.16 -7.93
N ASN A 41 -8.33 8.37 -8.85
CA ASN A 41 -9.76 8.41 -8.49
C ASN A 41 -10.28 7.06 -7.99
N GLU A 42 -9.80 5.94 -8.55
CA GLU A 42 -10.17 4.61 -8.08
C GLU A 42 -9.60 4.37 -6.68
N THR A 43 -8.36 4.81 -6.42
CA THR A 43 -7.76 4.75 -5.08
C THR A 43 -8.51 5.63 -4.07
N LEU A 44 -8.87 6.87 -4.42
CA LEU A 44 -9.64 7.78 -3.57
C LEU A 44 -11.06 7.25 -3.25
N SER A 45 -11.57 6.31 -4.05
CA SER A 45 -12.89 5.70 -3.84
C SER A 45 -12.89 4.46 -2.94
N ILE A 46 -11.72 4.03 -2.44
CA ILE A 46 -11.60 2.85 -1.57
C ILE A 46 -12.41 3.06 -0.29
N SER A 47 -13.08 2.00 0.17
CA SER A 47 -13.80 1.96 1.44
C SER A 47 -13.10 1.06 2.44
N LEU A 48 -13.12 1.47 3.72
CA LEU A 48 -12.65 0.69 4.86
C LEU A 48 -13.31 -0.70 4.93
N LYS A 49 -14.59 -0.79 4.54
CA LYS A 49 -15.37 -2.04 4.55
C LYS A 49 -14.89 -3.07 3.54
N ASN A 50 -14.13 -2.64 2.53
CA ASN A 50 -13.67 -3.49 1.45
C ASN A 50 -12.22 -3.95 1.63
N MET A 51 -11.72 -3.88 2.86
CA MET A 51 -10.40 -4.37 3.24
C MET A 51 -10.54 -5.60 4.14
N GLN A 52 -9.75 -6.63 3.85
CA GLN A 52 -9.67 -7.84 4.64
C GLN A 52 -8.24 -8.38 4.65
N VAL A 53 -7.98 -9.41 5.46
CA VAL A 53 -6.74 -10.18 5.43
C VAL A 53 -7.04 -11.52 4.77
N VAL A 54 -6.23 -11.92 3.79
CA VAL A 54 -6.25 -13.25 3.18
C VAL A 54 -4.81 -13.75 3.20
N GLU A 55 -4.60 -14.93 3.78
CA GLU A 55 -3.26 -15.45 4.09
C GLU A 55 -2.44 -14.42 4.87
N ASP A 56 -1.33 -13.97 4.31
CA ASP A 56 -0.36 -13.03 4.84
C ASP A 56 -0.45 -11.63 4.21
N MET A 57 -1.53 -11.32 3.48
CA MET A 57 -1.68 -10.03 2.77
C MET A 57 -2.98 -9.31 3.10
N LEU A 58 -2.94 -7.98 2.96
CA LEU A 58 -4.16 -7.20 2.89
C LEU A 58 -4.79 -7.35 1.51
N VAL A 59 -6.10 -7.45 1.46
CA VAL A 59 -6.87 -7.54 0.22
C VAL A 59 -7.80 -6.35 0.15
N VAL A 60 -7.72 -5.61 -0.96
CA VAL A 60 -8.61 -4.48 -1.25
C VAL A 60 -9.55 -4.87 -2.38
N THR A 61 -10.84 -4.77 -2.09
CA THR A 61 -11.90 -4.93 -3.09
C THR A 61 -12.38 -3.57 -3.58
N ILE A 62 -12.42 -3.37 -4.89
CA ILE A 62 -12.88 -2.16 -5.56
C ILE A 62 -14.13 -2.52 -6.37
N PRO A 63 -15.34 -2.27 -5.82
CA PRO A 63 -16.58 -2.76 -6.41
C PRO A 63 -16.93 -2.10 -7.73
N ARG A 64 -16.52 -0.84 -7.92
CA ARG A 64 -16.78 -0.09 -9.15
C ARG A 64 -15.47 0.46 -9.69
N SER A 65 -15.31 0.36 -11.00
CA SER A 65 -14.13 0.87 -11.68
C SER A 65 -14.52 1.55 -12.98
N LYS A 66 -13.62 2.31 -13.61
CA LYS A 66 -13.95 2.96 -14.90
C LYS A 66 -14.37 1.94 -15.98
N CYS A 67 -13.77 0.75 -15.96
CA CYS A 67 -14.03 -0.32 -16.91
C CYS A 67 -15.24 -1.19 -16.52
N ASP A 68 -15.79 -0.97 -15.32
CA ASP A 68 -16.97 -1.64 -14.80
C ASP A 68 -17.78 -0.67 -13.92
N GLN A 69 -18.49 0.23 -14.59
CA GLN A 69 -19.34 1.23 -13.93
C GLN A 69 -20.60 0.60 -13.31
N ALA A 70 -21.00 -0.58 -13.79
CA ALA A 70 -22.13 -1.35 -13.27
C ALA A 70 -21.77 -2.15 -12.00
N GLY A 71 -20.49 -2.34 -11.71
CA GLY A 71 -20.01 -3.09 -10.54
C GLY A 71 -20.27 -4.61 -10.64
N LEU A 72 -20.35 -5.12 -11.87
CA LEU A 72 -20.58 -6.54 -12.15
C LEU A 72 -19.33 -7.40 -11.93
N ARG A 73 -18.15 -6.76 -11.88
CA ARG A 73 -16.82 -7.36 -11.72
C ARG A 73 -15.99 -6.49 -10.79
N SER A 74 -16.10 -6.78 -9.49
CA SER A 74 -15.22 -6.21 -8.47
C SER A 74 -13.76 -6.55 -8.79
N LYS A 75 -12.90 -5.54 -8.75
CA LYS A 75 -11.46 -5.78 -8.75
C LYS A 75 -11.03 -6.15 -7.34
N VAL A 76 -10.27 -7.24 -7.21
CA VAL A 76 -9.63 -7.66 -5.97
C VAL A 76 -8.12 -7.60 -6.18
N ALA A 77 -7.38 -7.06 -5.21
CA ALA A 77 -5.93 -7.00 -5.28
C ALA A 77 -5.28 -7.20 -3.91
N HIS A 78 -4.24 -8.02 -3.88
CA HIS A 78 -3.40 -8.28 -2.70
C HIS A 78 -2.29 -7.24 -2.55
N LEU A 79 -2.16 -6.72 -1.34
CA LEU A 79 -1.15 -5.78 -0.88
C LEU A 79 -0.27 -6.50 0.14
N ALA A 80 1.00 -6.69 -0.22
CA ALA A 80 2.00 -7.15 0.74
C ALA A 80 2.46 -5.99 1.63
N ALA A 81 2.82 -6.29 2.87
CA ALA A 81 3.58 -5.36 3.70
C ALA A 81 5.03 -5.27 3.18
N ASN A 82 5.68 -4.13 3.42
CA ASN A 82 7.12 -4.01 3.25
C ASN A 82 7.75 -3.80 4.64
N PRO A 83 8.30 -4.83 5.29
CA PRO A 83 8.91 -4.69 6.61
C PRO A 83 10.27 -3.98 6.56
N PHE A 84 10.83 -3.72 5.38
CA PHE A 84 12.17 -3.16 5.21
C PHE A 84 12.16 -1.65 4.93
N ASP A 85 11.06 -1.11 4.39
CA ASP A 85 10.94 0.31 4.04
C ASP A 85 9.56 0.87 4.45
N PRO A 86 9.48 1.74 5.48
CA PRO A 86 8.22 2.33 5.92
C PRO A 86 7.57 3.25 4.87
N ALA A 87 8.35 3.81 3.93
CA ALA A 87 7.81 4.67 2.88
C ALA A 87 7.11 3.87 1.78
N LEU A 88 7.45 2.60 1.61
CA LEU A 88 6.82 1.69 0.66
C LEU A 88 5.82 0.73 1.31
N CYS A 89 5.82 0.64 2.64
CA CYS A 89 4.90 -0.20 3.39
C CYS A 89 3.48 0.39 3.39
N SER A 90 2.60 -0.16 2.55
CA SER A 90 1.18 0.21 2.50
C SER A 90 0.49 0.08 3.85
N HIS A 91 0.87 -0.92 4.65
CA HIS A 91 0.31 -1.16 5.98
C HIS A 91 0.66 -0.05 6.96
N THR A 92 1.94 0.34 7.02
CA THR A 92 2.41 1.44 7.87
C THR A 92 1.80 2.77 7.46
N LEU A 93 1.76 3.07 6.16
CA LEU A 93 1.14 4.30 5.66
C LEU A 93 -0.36 4.34 5.95
N LEU A 94 -1.04 3.20 5.86
CA LEU A 94 -2.46 3.09 6.17
C LEU A 94 -2.72 3.36 7.66
N ALA A 95 -1.94 2.74 8.54
CA ALA A 95 -2.01 2.99 9.99
C ALA A 95 -1.72 4.46 10.32
N LEU A 96 -0.66 5.05 9.74
CA LEU A 96 -0.29 6.46 9.94
C LEU A 96 -1.37 7.43 9.47
N TYR A 97 -1.99 7.15 8.33
CA TYR A 97 -3.08 7.98 7.81
C TYR A 97 -4.30 7.91 8.73
N LEU A 98 -4.70 6.71 9.14
CA LEU A 98 -5.85 6.50 10.02
C LEU A 98 -5.61 7.09 11.42
N MET A 99 -4.41 6.97 11.99
CA MET A 99 -4.10 7.52 13.31
C MET A 99 -4.19 9.06 13.37
N LYS A 100 -3.89 9.78 12.27
CA LYS A 100 -3.79 11.26 12.27
C LYS A 100 -5.12 12.02 12.20
N GLY A 101 -6.27 11.36 12.37
CA GLY A 101 -7.55 12.02 12.66
C GLY A 101 -8.13 12.90 11.53
N ARG A 102 -7.64 12.76 10.29
CA ARG A 102 -8.30 13.31 9.09
C ARG A 102 -9.33 12.32 8.58
N GLN A 103 -10.38 12.12 9.38
CA GLN A 103 -11.31 11.02 9.14
C GLN A 103 -12.74 11.49 8.86
N PRO A 104 -13.48 10.76 8.00
CA PRO A 104 -14.89 11.02 7.81
C PRO A 104 -15.66 10.61 9.06
N ARG A 105 -16.18 11.60 9.80
CA ARG A 105 -16.98 11.41 11.02
C ARG A 105 -18.24 10.54 10.84
N SER A 106 -18.61 10.17 9.60
CA SER A 106 -19.85 9.46 9.29
C SER A 106 -19.82 8.53 8.08
N THR A 107 -18.68 8.29 7.42
CA THR A 107 -18.63 7.46 6.19
C THR A 107 -17.65 6.30 6.30
N SER A 108 -17.85 5.27 5.47
CA SER A 108 -16.91 4.15 5.34
C SER A 108 -15.81 4.42 4.31
N ALA A 109 -15.68 5.65 3.80
CA ALA A 109 -14.63 6.01 2.85
C ALA A 109 -13.27 5.94 3.55
N LEU A 110 -12.25 5.42 2.85
CA LEU A 110 -10.89 5.46 3.37
C LEU A 110 -10.39 6.90 3.44
N PHE A 111 -10.48 7.63 2.33
CA PHE A 111 -10.00 9.01 2.26
C PHE A 111 -11.10 10.00 2.66
N ASP A 112 -10.78 10.90 3.58
CA ASP A 112 -11.62 12.03 3.95
C ASP A 112 -11.59 13.16 2.90
N GLY A 113 -12.52 14.11 3.02
CA GLY A 113 -12.57 15.26 2.14
C GLY A 113 -13.14 14.97 0.74
N GLU A 114 -13.10 15.99 -0.10
CA GLU A 114 -13.70 15.95 -1.43
C GLU A 114 -12.70 15.40 -2.45
N MET A 115 -13.13 14.44 -3.27
CA MET A 115 -12.25 13.66 -4.16
C MET A 115 -11.49 14.56 -5.16
N GLU A 116 -12.15 15.55 -5.76
CA GLU A 116 -11.53 16.48 -6.70
C GLU A 116 -10.46 17.33 -6.02
N SER A 117 -10.75 17.83 -4.82
CA SER A 117 -9.84 18.60 -3.99
C SER A 117 -8.59 17.80 -3.60
N ASN A 118 -8.77 16.58 -3.10
CA ASN A 118 -7.65 15.68 -2.78
C ASN A 118 -6.81 15.38 -4.01
N ARG A 119 -7.45 15.07 -5.15
CA ARG A 119 -6.74 14.80 -6.40
C ARG A 119 -5.92 16.00 -6.87
N LYS A 120 -6.49 17.20 -6.84
CA LYS A 120 -5.80 18.43 -7.24
C LYS A 120 -4.60 18.71 -6.34
N CYS A 121 -4.79 18.62 -5.03
CA CYS A 121 -3.73 18.81 -4.04
C CYS A 121 -2.60 17.81 -4.26
N PHE A 122 -2.92 16.51 -4.34
CA PHE A 122 -1.96 15.44 -4.59
C PHE A 122 -1.20 15.64 -5.91
N THR A 123 -1.90 16.00 -7.00
CA THR A 123 -1.28 16.23 -8.30
C THR A 123 -0.26 17.36 -8.24
N LYS A 124 -0.60 18.47 -7.58
CA LYS A 124 0.29 19.62 -7.39
C LYS A 124 1.54 19.23 -6.59
N LEU A 125 1.35 18.50 -5.48
CA LEU A 125 2.45 18.07 -4.62
C LEU A 125 3.38 17.08 -5.30
N LEU A 126 2.83 16.10 -6.04
CA LEU A 126 3.61 15.15 -6.83
C LEU A 126 4.44 15.87 -7.90
N SER A 127 3.84 16.80 -8.66
CA SER A 127 4.56 17.58 -9.66
C SER A 127 5.67 18.44 -9.05
N ARG A 128 5.46 18.98 -7.84
CA ARG A 128 6.49 19.74 -7.12
C ARG A 128 7.67 18.84 -6.75
N HIS A 129 7.43 17.70 -6.10
CA HIS A 129 8.51 16.78 -5.71
C HIS A 129 9.27 16.23 -6.91
N VAL A 130 8.59 15.93 -8.01
CA VAL A 130 9.27 15.53 -9.25
C VAL A 130 10.12 16.66 -9.80
N SER A 131 9.65 17.91 -9.75
CA SER A 131 10.45 19.06 -10.16
C SER A 131 11.70 19.25 -9.29
N GLU A 132 11.57 19.08 -7.97
CA GLU A 132 12.67 19.15 -7.01
C GLU A 132 13.74 18.09 -7.31
N MET A 133 13.33 16.84 -7.58
CA MET A 133 14.26 15.75 -7.95
C MET A 133 15.00 16.01 -9.26
N ILE A 134 14.38 16.67 -10.24
CA ILE A 134 15.05 17.04 -11.48
C ILE A 134 16.11 18.11 -11.22
N VAL A 135 15.77 19.12 -10.42
CA VAL A 135 16.69 20.20 -10.07
C VAL A 135 17.88 19.68 -9.26
N SER A 136 17.68 18.68 -8.39
CA SER A 136 18.77 18.04 -7.64
C SER A 136 19.59 17.02 -8.45
N GLY A 137 19.19 16.72 -9.70
CA GLY A 137 19.85 15.71 -10.54
C GLY A 137 19.50 14.26 -10.20
N GLU A 138 18.53 14.03 -9.31
CA GLU A 138 18.02 12.70 -8.94
C GLU A 138 17.05 12.11 -9.98
N ALA A 139 16.56 12.93 -10.92
CA ALA A 139 15.71 12.49 -12.02
C ALA A 139 16.05 13.20 -13.35
N GLU A 140 16.21 12.43 -14.42
CA GLU A 140 16.54 12.95 -15.75
C GLU A 140 15.30 13.40 -16.56
N ARG A 141 14.09 13.08 -16.09
CA ARG A 141 12.85 13.26 -16.85
C ARG A 141 12.11 14.52 -16.48
N SER A 142 11.61 15.24 -17.49
CA SER A 142 10.82 16.45 -17.28
C SER A 142 9.58 16.23 -16.39
N ALA A 143 9.36 17.12 -15.42
CA ALA A 143 8.18 17.10 -14.56
C ALA A 143 6.87 17.26 -15.35
N LYS A 144 6.96 17.86 -16.55
CA LYS A 144 5.82 17.99 -17.47
C LYS A 144 5.35 16.65 -18.00
N ASP A 145 6.19 15.62 -17.99
CA ASP A 145 5.86 14.28 -18.48
C ASP A 145 5.35 13.37 -17.37
N VAL A 146 5.46 13.80 -16.10
CA VAL A 146 4.95 13.06 -14.94
C VAL A 146 3.58 13.61 -14.49
N GLY A 147 2.70 12.73 -14.05
CA GLY A 147 1.40 13.07 -13.47
C GLY A 147 0.73 11.86 -12.83
N THR A 148 -0.53 11.99 -12.42
CA THR A 148 -1.26 10.90 -11.73
C THR A 148 -1.36 9.61 -12.56
N HIS A 149 -1.43 9.73 -13.89
CA HIS A 149 -1.38 8.57 -14.80
C HIS A 149 -0.03 7.87 -14.84
N SER A 150 1.06 8.57 -14.52
CA SER A 150 2.42 8.04 -14.49
C SER A 150 2.59 6.97 -13.42
N ILE A 151 1.87 7.07 -12.30
CA ILE A 151 1.95 6.14 -11.17
C ILE A 151 1.58 4.73 -11.61
N ARG A 152 0.39 4.57 -12.21
CA ARG A 152 -0.09 3.28 -12.70
C ARG A 152 0.78 2.74 -13.84
N LYS A 153 1.24 3.61 -14.75
CA LYS A 153 2.20 3.21 -15.80
C LYS A 153 3.49 2.68 -15.20
N GLY A 154 4.00 3.38 -14.19
CA GLY A 154 5.18 3.01 -13.41
C GLY A 154 5.03 1.63 -12.76
N GLY A 155 3.93 1.38 -12.07
CA GLY A 155 3.64 0.09 -11.45
C GLY A 155 3.57 -1.06 -12.45
N VAL A 156 2.88 -0.86 -13.57
CA VAL A 156 2.82 -1.86 -14.66
C VAL A 156 4.21 -2.12 -15.23
N SER A 157 4.98 -1.07 -15.53
CA SER A 157 6.33 -1.19 -16.05
C SER A 157 7.27 -1.89 -15.06
N TRP A 158 7.17 -1.57 -13.77
CA TRP A 158 7.97 -2.22 -12.73
C TRP A 158 7.65 -3.71 -12.61
N ALA A 159 6.37 -4.06 -12.61
CA ALA A 159 5.95 -5.46 -12.53
C ALA A 159 6.35 -6.29 -13.75
N ALA A 160 6.28 -5.71 -14.95
CA ALA A 160 6.54 -6.40 -16.20
C ALA A 160 8.02 -6.54 -16.56
N ASN A 161 8.93 -5.89 -15.82
CA ASN A 161 10.35 -5.80 -16.18
C ASN A 161 11.27 -6.15 -15.01
N GLY A 162 12.55 -6.37 -15.31
CA GLY A 162 13.61 -6.54 -14.30
C GLY A 162 13.78 -7.95 -13.74
N THR A 163 13.15 -8.97 -14.33
CA THR A 163 13.36 -10.38 -13.99
C THR A 163 12.90 -11.29 -15.13
N THR A 164 13.49 -12.48 -15.24
CA THR A 164 13.01 -13.57 -16.12
C THR A 164 11.89 -14.39 -15.48
N ALA A 165 11.67 -14.25 -14.17
CA ALA A 165 10.61 -14.90 -13.40
C ALA A 165 9.48 -13.89 -13.07
N GLY A 166 9.05 -13.08 -14.03
CA GLY A 166 8.04 -12.04 -13.79
C GLY A 166 6.62 -12.61 -13.59
N PRO A 167 5.71 -11.83 -12.98
CA PRO A 167 4.30 -12.19 -12.93
C PRO A 167 3.76 -12.23 -14.35
N SER A 168 2.77 -13.10 -14.59
CA SER A 168 2.17 -13.18 -15.92
C SER A 168 1.60 -11.84 -16.36
N TYR A 169 1.74 -11.50 -17.66
CA TYR A 169 1.12 -10.31 -18.22
C TYR A 169 -0.39 -10.30 -18.01
N TYR A 170 -1.00 -11.48 -17.93
CA TYR A 170 -2.40 -11.67 -17.59
C TYR A 170 -2.73 -11.13 -16.18
N ALA A 171 -1.97 -11.54 -15.15
CA ALA A 171 -2.13 -11.04 -13.78
C ALA A 171 -1.93 -9.52 -13.69
N ILE A 172 -0.88 -8.99 -14.32
CA ILE A 172 -0.62 -7.53 -14.37
C ILE A 172 -1.80 -6.80 -15.00
N SER A 173 -2.32 -7.31 -16.12
CA SER A 173 -3.41 -6.68 -16.86
C SER A 173 -4.74 -6.72 -16.11
N LEU A 174 -5.04 -7.83 -15.44
CA LEU A 174 -6.22 -7.95 -14.58
C LEU A 174 -6.13 -7.03 -13.36
N ARG A 175 -4.97 -6.96 -12.68
CA ARG A 175 -4.76 -6.00 -11.60
C ARG A 175 -4.83 -4.57 -12.12
N ALA A 176 -4.31 -4.27 -13.30
CA ALA A 176 -4.52 -2.98 -13.95
C ALA A 176 -5.99 -2.75 -14.35
N ASN A 177 -6.87 -3.75 -14.27
CA ASN A 177 -8.26 -3.66 -14.70
C ASN A 177 -8.38 -3.26 -16.18
N TRP A 178 -7.60 -3.92 -17.02
CA TRP A 178 -7.71 -3.87 -18.47
C TRP A 178 -8.69 -4.90 -18.98
N ASN A 179 -9.36 -4.57 -20.09
CA ASN A 179 -10.20 -5.52 -20.79
C ASN A 179 -9.30 -6.43 -21.64
N LEU A 180 -9.27 -7.71 -21.32
CA LEU A 180 -8.49 -8.73 -22.04
C LEU A 180 -9.36 -9.54 -23.04
N GLY A 181 -10.59 -9.07 -23.28
CA GLY A 181 -11.52 -9.66 -24.22
C GLY A 181 -11.79 -11.13 -23.91
N VAL A 182 -11.55 -11.98 -24.89
CA VAL A 182 -11.83 -13.42 -24.81
C VAL A 182 -11.03 -14.14 -23.71
N GLN A 183 -9.82 -13.68 -23.39
CA GLN A 183 -8.97 -14.32 -22.37
C GLN A 183 -9.63 -14.33 -20.99
N GLN A 184 -10.41 -13.30 -20.66
CA GLN A 184 -11.12 -13.20 -19.37
C GLN A 184 -12.17 -14.29 -19.15
N ARG A 185 -12.59 -15.00 -20.20
CA ARG A 185 -13.55 -16.11 -20.11
C ARG A 185 -12.89 -17.46 -19.87
N TYR A 186 -11.60 -17.58 -20.18
CA TYR A 186 -10.91 -18.87 -20.21
C TYR A 186 -9.77 -18.97 -19.22
N VAL A 187 -9.19 -17.86 -18.78
CA VAL A 187 -8.07 -17.85 -17.83
C VAL A 187 -8.54 -17.21 -16.53
N GLY A 188 -8.65 -18.00 -15.47
CA GLY A 188 -8.86 -17.49 -14.12
C GLY A 188 -7.58 -16.89 -13.55
N LEU A 189 -7.68 -15.82 -12.77
CA LEU A 189 -6.56 -15.39 -11.93
C LEU A 189 -6.68 -16.11 -10.58
N GLU A 190 -5.76 -17.02 -10.33
CA GLU A 190 -5.60 -17.64 -9.02
C GLU A 190 -4.82 -16.71 -8.08
N GLY A 191 -5.08 -16.85 -6.78
CA GLY A 191 -4.53 -15.98 -5.73
C GLY A 191 -2.99 -15.85 -5.77
N ALA A 192 -2.30 -16.94 -6.10
CA ALA A 192 -0.84 -17.00 -6.13
C ALA A 192 -0.17 -15.96 -7.03
N GLN A 193 -0.66 -15.78 -8.26
CA GLN A 193 -0.09 -14.81 -9.19
C GLN A 193 -0.32 -13.36 -8.73
N ASP A 194 -1.48 -13.10 -8.12
CA ASP A 194 -1.79 -11.76 -7.60
C ASP A 194 -1.01 -11.46 -6.32
N MET A 195 -0.86 -12.43 -5.41
CA MET A 195 -0.02 -12.30 -4.22
C MET A 195 1.46 -12.07 -4.59
N TYR A 196 1.99 -12.84 -5.55
CA TYR A 196 3.32 -12.62 -6.10
C TYR A 196 3.50 -11.21 -6.67
N LEU A 197 2.56 -10.77 -7.50
CA LEU A 197 2.52 -9.42 -8.04
C LEU A 197 2.44 -8.35 -6.92
N GLY A 198 1.70 -8.63 -5.85
CA GLY A 198 1.60 -7.78 -4.66
C GLY A 198 2.94 -7.53 -3.99
N ARG A 199 3.75 -8.58 -3.80
CA ARG A 199 5.11 -8.48 -3.23
C ARG A 199 6.05 -7.69 -4.12
N ILE A 200 6.00 -7.93 -5.42
CA ILE A 200 6.76 -7.17 -6.42
C ILE A 200 6.44 -5.67 -6.34
N LEU A 201 5.15 -5.33 -6.30
CA LEU A 201 4.71 -3.94 -6.28
C LEU A 201 4.94 -3.28 -4.93
N ALA A 202 4.98 -4.06 -3.84
CA ALA A 202 5.40 -3.60 -2.51
C ALA A 202 6.89 -3.26 -2.43
N GLY A 203 7.67 -3.61 -3.46
CA GLY A 203 9.10 -3.33 -3.50
C GLY A 203 9.92 -4.30 -2.66
N LEU A 204 9.39 -5.50 -2.38
CA LEU A 204 10.18 -6.51 -1.69
C LEU A 204 11.37 -6.93 -2.55
N PRO A 205 12.56 -7.15 -1.96
CA PRO A 205 13.77 -7.51 -2.70
C PRO A 205 13.52 -8.75 -3.55
N ARG A 206 13.70 -8.65 -4.87
CA ARG A 206 13.59 -9.81 -5.76
C ARG A 206 14.90 -10.58 -5.67
N THR A 207 14.79 -11.88 -5.48
CA THR A 207 15.85 -12.90 -5.40
C THR A 207 17.08 -12.62 -6.28
N ASP A 208 18.08 -11.94 -5.75
CA ASP A 208 19.42 -12.51 -5.76
C ASP A 208 19.49 -13.50 -4.58
N SER A 209 20.32 -14.53 -4.68
CA SER A 209 20.29 -15.71 -3.80
C SER A 209 20.51 -15.44 -2.30
N ALA A 210 20.77 -14.19 -1.91
CA ALA A 210 20.92 -13.76 -0.52
C ALA A 210 19.63 -13.19 0.10
N ARG A 211 18.58 -12.90 -0.70
CA ARG A 211 17.35 -12.20 -0.25
C ARG A 211 16.05 -12.88 -0.65
N SER A 212 16.07 -14.19 -0.94
CA SER A 212 14.86 -14.95 -1.26
C SER A 212 13.86 -14.96 -0.10
N GLU A 213 14.34 -15.04 1.13
CA GLU A 213 13.51 -15.01 2.34
C GLU A 213 12.86 -13.64 2.55
N ASP A 214 13.57 -12.55 2.22
CA ASP A 214 13.03 -11.19 2.28
C ASP A 214 11.87 -10.98 1.30
N PHE A 215 11.94 -11.61 0.12
CA PHE A 215 10.84 -11.58 -0.82
C PHE A 215 9.58 -12.24 -0.25
N MET A 216 9.74 -13.33 0.51
CA MET A 216 8.65 -14.09 1.13
C MET A 216 8.28 -13.60 2.53
N ALA A 217 8.91 -12.53 3.03
CA ALA A 217 8.74 -12.05 4.39
C ALA A 217 7.26 -11.88 4.76
N LEU A 218 6.88 -12.37 5.94
CA LEU A 218 5.55 -12.15 6.49
C LEU A 218 5.38 -10.68 6.90
N PRO A 219 4.15 -10.13 6.88
CA PRO A 219 3.90 -8.85 7.52
C PRO A 219 4.22 -8.96 9.02
N PRO A 220 4.69 -7.88 9.67
CA PRO A 220 4.76 -7.85 11.12
C PRO A 220 3.41 -8.23 11.73
N HIS A 221 3.44 -9.09 12.75
CA HIS A 221 2.25 -9.63 13.40
C HIS A 221 2.49 -9.96 14.87
N TRP A 222 1.44 -10.21 15.63
CA TRP A 222 1.54 -10.64 17.03
C TRP A 222 1.17 -12.11 17.19
N HIS A 223 1.64 -12.70 18.29
CA HIS A 223 1.21 -14.02 18.73
C HIS A 223 -0.27 -13.98 19.13
N GLU A 224 -0.95 -15.13 19.14
CA GLU A 224 -2.37 -15.20 19.51
C GLU A 224 -2.60 -14.76 20.97
N ASP A 225 -1.68 -15.09 21.86
CA ASP A 225 -1.72 -14.73 23.28
C ASP A 225 -1.63 -13.21 23.53
N ASP A 226 -1.08 -12.46 22.58
CA ASP A 226 -0.91 -11.01 22.68
C ASP A 226 -2.16 -10.24 22.22
N LEU A 227 -3.12 -10.90 21.55
CA LEU A 227 -4.19 -10.25 20.81
C LEU A 227 -5.17 -9.48 21.70
N GLU A 228 -5.41 -9.94 22.92
CA GLU A 228 -6.30 -9.25 23.87
C GLU A 228 -5.72 -7.88 24.25
N VAL A 229 -4.42 -7.83 24.58
CA VAL A 229 -3.73 -6.58 24.91
C VAL A 229 -3.68 -5.66 23.70
N VAL A 230 -3.36 -6.21 22.52
CA VAL A 230 -3.29 -5.46 21.27
C VAL A 230 -4.64 -4.84 20.90
N ASP A 231 -5.74 -5.58 21.03
CA ASP A 231 -7.08 -5.06 20.73
C ASP A 231 -7.47 -3.92 21.65
N GLY A 232 -7.13 -4.00 22.94
CA GLY A 232 -7.31 -2.90 23.89
C GLY A 232 -6.55 -1.64 23.47
N ILE A 233 -5.32 -1.79 22.97
CA ILE A 233 -4.49 -0.67 22.49
C ILE A 233 -5.01 -0.10 21.17
N ILE A 234 -5.51 -0.94 20.26
CA ILE A 234 -6.12 -0.52 18.98
C ILE A 234 -7.29 0.45 19.22
N ASP A 235 -8.05 0.23 20.28
CA ASP A 235 -9.16 1.10 20.68
C ASP A 235 -8.71 2.53 21.05
N SER A 236 -7.48 2.68 21.57
CA SER A 236 -6.85 3.98 21.86
C SER A 236 -6.20 4.63 20.63
N ILE A 237 -5.76 3.85 19.64
CA ILE A 237 -5.10 4.37 18.43
C ILE A 237 -6.11 4.86 17.39
N TYR A 238 -7.22 4.13 17.19
CA TYR A 238 -8.14 4.39 16.09
C TYR A 238 -9.53 4.81 16.56
N GLU A 239 -10.08 5.81 15.89
CA GLU A 239 -11.45 6.26 16.12
C GLU A 239 -12.47 5.12 15.97
N THR A 240 -13.55 5.19 16.75
CA THR A 240 -14.66 4.23 16.74
C THR A 240 -15.26 4.03 15.34
N SER A 241 -15.27 5.07 14.51
CA SER A 241 -15.72 5.01 13.11
C SER A 241 -14.86 4.04 12.28
N VAL A 242 -13.53 4.06 12.40
CA VAL A 242 -12.65 3.09 11.73
C VAL A 242 -12.95 1.69 12.23
N ARG A 243 -12.97 1.52 13.55
CA ARG A 243 -13.11 0.20 14.19
C ARG A 243 -14.41 -0.49 13.83
N LYS A 244 -15.48 0.28 13.60
CA LYS A 244 -16.77 -0.25 13.13
C LYS A 244 -16.82 -0.55 11.63
N ASN A 245 -15.96 0.09 10.83
CA ASN A 245 -16.02 -0.01 9.36
C ASN A 245 -14.89 -0.81 8.75
N MET A 246 -13.85 -1.17 9.52
CA MET A 246 -12.70 -1.94 9.05
C MET A 246 -12.59 -3.24 9.83
N ASN A 247 -12.18 -4.31 9.14
CA ASN A 247 -11.96 -5.61 9.74
C ASN A 247 -10.87 -5.54 10.85
N SER A 248 -11.11 -6.18 12.00
CA SER A 248 -10.18 -6.16 13.16
C SER A 248 -8.83 -6.79 12.84
N LEU A 249 -8.76 -7.82 12.00
CA LEU A 249 -7.50 -8.40 11.53
C LEU A 249 -6.70 -7.41 10.70
N VAL A 250 -7.37 -6.57 9.89
CA VAL A 250 -6.71 -5.49 9.14
C VAL A 250 -6.11 -4.49 10.13
N LEU A 251 -6.88 -4.06 11.13
CA LEU A 251 -6.40 -3.17 12.19
C LEU A 251 -5.16 -3.74 12.90
N ARG A 252 -5.19 -5.02 13.28
CA ARG A 252 -4.04 -5.70 13.89
C ARG A 252 -2.83 -5.68 12.95
N ARG A 253 -2.97 -6.07 11.68
CA ARG A 253 -1.86 -6.13 10.71
C ARG A 253 -1.23 -4.76 10.42
N ILE A 254 -2.03 -3.72 10.24
CA ILE A 254 -1.50 -2.37 9.99
C ILE A 254 -0.83 -1.80 11.24
N THR A 255 -1.35 -2.10 12.42
CA THR A 255 -0.77 -1.63 13.69
C THR A 255 0.54 -2.34 13.98
N ALA A 256 0.62 -3.65 13.77
CA ALA A 256 1.88 -4.39 13.90
C ALA A 256 2.95 -3.81 12.96
N SER A 257 2.59 -3.50 11.72
CA SER A 257 3.49 -2.85 10.76
C SER A 257 3.89 -1.44 11.18
N LEU A 258 2.99 -0.67 11.79
CA LEU A 258 3.31 0.64 12.35
C LEU A 258 4.33 0.51 13.48
N VAL A 259 4.07 -0.37 14.45
CA VAL A 259 4.92 -0.59 15.64
C VAL A 259 6.31 -1.07 15.24
N HIS A 260 6.41 -2.02 14.31
CA HIS A 260 7.67 -2.48 13.74
C HIS A 260 8.50 -1.32 13.16
N HIS A 261 7.84 -0.41 12.43
CA HIS A 261 8.50 0.72 11.78
C HIS A 261 8.69 1.95 12.67
N MET A 262 8.20 1.94 13.91
CA MET A 262 8.28 3.11 14.82
C MET A 262 9.72 3.62 15.02
N PRO A 263 10.75 2.79 15.22
CA PRO A 263 12.12 3.28 15.36
C PRO A 263 12.58 4.11 14.16
N ALA A 264 12.30 3.64 12.93
CA ALA A 264 12.64 4.35 11.70
C ALA A 264 11.80 5.65 11.54
N LEU A 265 10.52 5.61 11.88
CA LEU A 265 9.63 6.77 11.81
C LEU A 265 10.04 7.87 12.78
N VAL A 266 10.39 7.51 14.02
CA VAL A 266 10.87 8.46 15.04
C VAL A 266 12.20 9.08 14.62
N ALA A 267 13.11 8.29 14.06
CA ALA A 267 14.37 8.81 13.51
C ALA A 267 14.14 9.81 12.35
N LEU A 268 13.09 9.61 11.55
CA LEU A 268 12.81 10.44 10.38
C LEU A 268 12.17 11.81 10.71
N ASN A 269 11.25 11.87 11.67
CA ASN A 269 10.43 13.08 11.91
C ASN A 269 10.07 13.33 13.38
N GLY A 270 10.79 12.68 14.31
CA GLY A 270 10.61 12.83 15.75
C GLY A 270 9.18 12.55 16.22
N SER A 271 8.64 13.46 17.03
CA SER A 271 7.35 13.30 17.71
C SER A 271 6.12 13.29 16.80
N LYS A 272 6.26 13.62 15.50
CA LYS A 272 5.13 13.63 14.54
C LYS A 272 4.51 12.25 14.29
N TYR A 273 5.19 11.18 14.68
CA TYR A 273 4.73 9.80 14.52
C TYR A 273 4.51 9.08 15.84
N ASN A 274 4.51 9.79 16.97
CA ASN A 274 4.24 9.19 18.26
C ASN A 274 2.85 8.56 18.29
N LEU A 275 2.79 7.32 18.77
CA LEU A 275 1.52 6.66 19.07
C LEU A 275 0.79 7.45 20.17
N PRO A 276 -0.53 7.68 20.03
CA PRO A 276 -1.35 8.41 20.99
C PRO A 276 -1.68 7.53 22.22
N LEU A 277 -0.65 6.93 22.80
CA LEU A 277 -0.73 5.98 23.90
C LEU A 277 -0.15 6.57 25.19
N SER A 278 -0.77 6.22 26.30
CA SER A 278 -0.27 6.48 27.65
C SER A 278 1.08 5.75 27.88
N PRO A 279 1.87 6.14 28.90
CA PRO A 279 3.09 5.42 29.25
C PRO A 279 2.85 3.95 29.58
N GLU A 280 1.72 3.64 30.22
CA GLU A 280 1.31 2.28 30.60
C GLU A 280 0.97 1.44 29.36
N GLU A 281 0.19 2.00 28.44
CA GLU A 281 -0.15 1.33 27.17
C GLU A 281 1.08 1.08 26.31
N LYS A 282 2.04 2.03 26.29
CA LYS A 282 3.32 1.85 25.59
C LYS A 282 4.17 0.74 26.21
N ALA A 283 4.18 0.63 27.53
CA ALA A 283 4.91 -0.42 28.23
C ALA A 283 4.25 -1.80 28.06
N ALA A 284 2.91 -1.84 27.93
CA ALA A 284 2.15 -3.05 27.72
C ALA A 284 2.14 -3.55 26.26
N LEU A 285 2.47 -2.69 25.28
CA LEU A 285 2.43 -3.03 23.86
C LEU A 285 3.47 -4.12 23.50
N PRO A 286 3.04 -5.33 23.12
CA PRO A 286 3.98 -6.39 22.75
C PRO A 286 4.73 -6.06 21.47
N THR A 287 5.97 -6.57 21.37
CA THR A 287 6.80 -6.39 20.18
C THR A 287 6.27 -7.29 19.06
N PRO A 288 5.99 -6.75 17.86
CA PRO A 288 5.58 -7.57 16.72
C PRO A 288 6.66 -8.59 16.34
N ILE A 289 6.22 -9.80 16.03
CA ILE A 289 7.00 -10.82 15.34
C ILE A 289 7.33 -10.31 13.93
N THR A 290 8.59 -10.49 13.53
CA THR A 290 9.10 -10.12 12.21
C THR A 290 9.88 -11.30 11.62
N GLY A 291 9.99 -11.32 10.28
CA GLY A 291 10.61 -12.43 9.56
C GLY A 291 9.63 -13.58 9.28
N GLY A 292 10.17 -14.78 9.08
CA GLY A 292 9.41 -15.92 8.56
C GLY A 292 9.12 -15.79 7.06
N SER A 293 8.55 -16.84 6.48
CA SER A 293 8.29 -16.90 5.04
C SER A 293 6.90 -17.46 4.78
N SER A 294 6.19 -16.83 3.85
CA SER A 294 4.85 -17.23 3.41
C SER A 294 4.78 -18.70 3.01
N ASP A 295 4.08 -19.51 3.81
CA ASP A 295 3.89 -20.93 3.51
C ASP A 295 3.02 -21.13 2.27
N PHE A 296 2.08 -20.22 2.03
CA PHE A 296 1.30 -20.20 0.79
C PHE A 296 2.19 -20.06 -0.44
N LEU A 297 3.14 -19.10 -0.45
CA LEU A 297 4.02 -18.94 -1.60
C LEU A 297 4.98 -20.12 -1.80
N LYS A 298 5.54 -20.64 -0.70
CA LYS A 298 6.35 -21.87 -0.74
C LYS A 298 5.58 -23.02 -1.39
N ALA A 299 4.30 -23.19 -1.02
CA ALA A 299 3.45 -24.25 -1.58
C ALA A 299 3.16 -24.05 -3.08
N THR A 300 3.16 -22.81 -3.56
CA THR A 300 2.90 -22.49 -4.98
C THR A 300 4.14 -22.55 -5.88
N GLY A 301 5.34 -22.77 -5.32
CA GLY A 301 6.59 -22.82 -6.08
C GLY A 301 7.06 -21.44 -6.58
N ILE A 302 6.58 -20.37 -5.96
CA ILE A 302 6.95 -18.97 -6.22
C ILE A 302 8.08 -18.55 -5.28
#